data_AF-A0A4Y7MPM5-F1
#
_entry.id   AF-A0A4Y7MPM5-F1
#
_cell.length_a   1.000
_cell.length_b   1.000
_cell.length_c   1.000
_cell.angle_alpha   90.00
_cell.angle_beta   90.00
_cell.angle_gamma   90.00
#
_symmetry.space_group_name_H-M   'P 1'
#
loop_
_entity.id
_entity.type
_entity.pdbx_description
1 polymer ?
#
loop_
_entity_poly.entity_id
_entity_poly.type
_entity_poly.pdbx_seq_one_letter_code
_entity_poly.pdbx_strand_id
1 'polypeptide(L)'
;MYGYCPSWVLKWEYRRKSILEEIRHYSADIISLQEVETEQFYNYFLPELKRDGYDGIFSPKSRAKTMAESDRRYVDGCAIFYRTAKFSLVYDHLIEFNQLALANAEGSDDMLNRVMTKDNIGLAALLETKEAAWSNGIRPDPSQIHQPLLVCTAHIHWDPQYCDVKLVQTMMLMNEVKDFFFVKLSFSLFNRK
;
A
#
# COMPACT_ATOMS: atom_id res chain seq x y z
N MET A 1 -0.77 10.85 -23.57
CA MET A 1 0.25 11.03 -22.52
C MET A 1 1.66 10.61 -22.99
N TYR A 2 1.84 9.45 -23.64
CA TYR A 2 3.18 8.92 -23.96
C TYR A 2 3.48 8.82 -25.47
N GLY A 3 3.29 9.90 -26.23
CA GLY A 3 3.44 9.89 -27.71
C GLY A 3 4.86 9.65 -28.22
N TYR A 4 5.86 9.82 -27.36
CA TYR A 4 7.27 9.55 -27.66
C TYR A 4 7.64 8.06 -27.55
N CYS A 5 6.76 7.23 -26.99
CA CYS A 5 7.01 5.81 -26.77
C CYS A 5 6.31 4.95 -27.84
N PRO A 6 7.01 4.03 -28.53
CA PRO A 6 6.38 3.13 -29.50
C PRO A 6 5.20 2.37 -28.89
N SER A 7 4.11 2.25 -29.64
CA SER A 7 2.85 1.66 -29.14
C SER A 7 3.00 0.23 -28.62
N TRP A 8 3.90 -0.56 -29.21
CA TRP A 8 4.18 -1.93 -28.78
C TRP A 8 4.87 -2.00 -27.40
N VAL A 9 5.69 -1.01 -27.06
CA VAL A 9 6.35 -0.90 -25.74
C VAL A 9 5.32 -0.51 -24.67
N LEU A 10 4.31 0.29 -25.03
CA LEU A 10 3.25 0.69 -24.10
C LEU A 10 2.27 -0.44 -23.76
N LYS A 11 2.19 -1.50 -24.60
CA LYS A 11 1.30 -2.63 -24.36
C LYS A 11 1.61 -3.26 -23.01
N TRP A 12 0.57 -3.47 -22.19
CA TRP A 12 0.72 -4.02 -20.85
C TRP A 12 1.42 -5.38 -20.84
N GLU A 13 1.11 -6.25 -21.80
CA GLU A 13 1.74 -7.54 -22.02
C GLU A 13 3.27 -7.49 -22.15
N TYR A 14 3.80 -6.38 -22.66
CA TYR A 14 5.22 -6.12 -22.73
C TYR A 14 5.73 -5.55 -21.40
N ARG A 15 5.13 -4.44 -20.92
CA ARG A 15 5.59 -3.73 -19.72
C ARG A 15 5.59 -4.57 -18.45
N ARG A 16 4.56 -5.42 -18.26
CA ARG A 16 4.41 -6.22 -17.04
C ARG A 16 5.57 -7.20 -16.82
N LYS A 17 6.21 -7.64 -17.90
CA LYS A 17 7.39 -8.51 -17.83
C LYS A 17 8.58 -7.72 -17.28
N SER A 18 8.89 -6.57 -17.88
CA SER A 18 9.98 -5.70 -17.43
C SER A 18 9.77 -5.17 -16.02
N ILE A 19 8.54 -4.81 -15.63
CA ILE A 19 8.23 -4.37 -14.26
C ILE A 19 8.51 -5.50 -13.26
N LEU A 20 8.09 -6.74 -13.56
CA LEU A 20 8.34 -7.88 -12.68
C LEU A 20 9.83 -8.23 -12.61
N GLU A 21 10.55 -8.16 -13.73
CA GLU A 21 11.99 -8.34 -13.79
C GLU A 21 12.73 -7.32 -12.93
N GLU A 22 12.34 -6.05 -12.97
CA GLU A 22 12.88 -4.98 -12.13
C GLU A 22 12.64 -5.26 -10.64
N ILE A 23 11.41 -5.64 -10.26
CA ILE A 23 11.08 -6.01 -8.88
C ILE A 23 11.96 -7.17 -8.40
N ARG A 24 12.13 -8.20 -9.23
CA ARG A 24 12.98 -9.37 -8.93
C ARG A 24 14.46 -9.00 -8.83
N HIS A 25 14.94 -8.10 -9.69
CA HIS A 25 16.32 -7.66 -9.71
C HIS A 25 16.76 -7.09 -8.36
N TYR A 26 15.93 -6.23 -7.75
CA TYR A 26 16.25 -5.66 -6.44
C TYR A 26 16.17 -6.67 -5.29
N SER A 27 15.36 -7.73 -5.43
CA SER A 27 15.18 -8.75 -4.40
C SER A 27 14.87 -8.14 -3.01
N ALA A 28 14.11 -7.04 -2.99
CA ALA A 28 13.81 -6.29 -1.78
C ALA A 28 13.01 -7.14 -0.78
N ASP A 29 13.26 -6.98 0.52
CA ASP A 29 12.56 -7.75 1.54
C ASP A 29 11.09 -7.35 1.71
N ILE A 30 10.80 -6.08 1.45
CA ILE A 30 9.47 -5.45 1.44
C ILE A 30 9.37 -4.61 0.17
N ILE A 31 8.25 -4.70 -0.54
CA ILE A 31 8.00 -4.00 -1.80
C ILE A 31 6.68 -3.25 -1.66
N SER A 32 6.70 -1.94 -1.92
CA SER A 32 5.50 -1.10 -1.98
C SER A 32 5.28 -0.63 -3.41
N LEU A 33 4.12 -0.93 -3.99
CA LEU A 33 3.76 -0.55 -5.35
C LEU A 33 2.52 0.36 -5.35
N GLN A 34 2.49 1.30 -6.27
CA GLN A 34 1.32 2.11 -6.62
C GLN A 34 0.92 1.81 -8.08
N GLU A 35 -0.28 2.27 -8.47
CA GLU A 35 -0.85 2.02 -9.82
C GLU A 35 -1.00 0.53 -10.16
N VAL A 36 -1.22 -0.31 -9.15
CA VAL A 36 -1.46 -1.73 -9.36
C VAL A 36 -2.93 -1.95 -9.67
N GLU A 37 -3.27 -2.34 -10.90
CA GLU A 37 -4.65 -2.72 -11.25
C GLU A 37 -5.11 -3.97 -10.49
N THR A 38 -6.37 -3.98 -10.05
CA THR A 38 -6.96 -5.06 -9.26
C THR A 38 -6.76 -6.44 -9.90
N GLU A 39 -7.10 -6.59 -11.18
CA GLU A 39 -6.93 -7.86 -11.91
C GLU A 39 -5.47 -8.28 -11.98
N GLN A 40 -4.56 -7.32 -12.16
CA GLN A 40 -3.13 -7.60 -12.30
C GLN A 40 -2.48 -7.97 -10.97
N PHE A 41 -2.95 -7.41 -9.85
CA PHE A 41 -2.52 -7.86 -8.54
C PHE A 41 -2.82 -9.35 -8.34
N TYR A 42 -4.08 -9.76 -8.51
CA TYR A 42 -4.50 -11.14 -8.22
C TYR A 42 -4.02 -12.16 -9.25
N ASN A 43 -3.99 -11.80 -10.55
CA ASN A 43 -3.72 -12.77 -11.62
C ASN A 43 -2.28 -12.77 -12.11
N TYR A 44 -1.48 -11.75 -11.77
CA TYR A 44 -0.09 -11.64 -12.24
C TYR A 44 0.89 -11.43 -11.09
N PHE A 45 0.86 -10.27 -10.41
CA PHE A 45 1.89 -9.92 -9.42
C PHE A 45 1.91 -10.87 -8.21
N LEU A 46 0.76 -11.14 -7.59
CA LEU A 46 0.69 -11.99 -6.40
C LEU A 46 1.11 -13.43 -6.67
N PRO A 47 0.60 -14.13 -7.72
CA PRO A 47 1.07 -15.47 -8.05
C PRO A 47 2.56 -15.54 -8.39
N GLU A 48 3.08 -14.58 -9.16
CA GLU A 48 4.50 -14.55 -9.53
C GLU A 48 5.40 -14.33 -8.32
N LEU A 49 5.11 -13.32 -7.49
CA LEU A 49 5.91 -13.03 -6.30
C LEU A 49 5.74 -14.08 -5.21
N LYS A 50 4.60 -14.80 -5.16
CA LYS A 50 4.45 -15.97 -4.28
C LYS A 50 5.45 -17.08 -4.60
N ARG A 51 5.74 -17.31 -5.89
CA ARG A 51 6.78 -18.28 -6.29
C ARG A 51 8.18 -17.83 -5.84
N ASP A 52 8.38 -16.52 -5.69
CA ASP A 52 9.64 -15.92 -5.23
C ASP A 52 9.73 -15.76 -3.69
N GLY A 53 8.77 -16.33 -2.96
CA GLY A 53 8.76 -16.36 -1.48
C GLY A 53 8.11 -15.15 -0.81
N TYR A 54 7.33 -14.36 -1.55
CA TYR A 54 6.56 -13.24 -1.01
C TYR A 54 5.12 -13.65 -0.69
N ASP A 55 4.48 -12.87 0.16
CA ASP A 55 3.03 -12.73 0.19
C ASP A 55 2.72 -11.23 0.08
N GLY A 56 1.45 -10.87 -0.11
CA GLY A 56 1.11 -9.46 -0.25
C GLY A 56 -0.35 -9.12 -0.05
N ILE A 57 -0.57 -7.85 0.26
CA ILE A 57 -1.88 -7.23 0.43
C ILE A 57 -2.09 -6.15 -0.62
N PHE A 58 -3.36 -5.90 -0.94
CA PHE A 58 -3.78 -4.92 -1.94
C PHE A 58 -5.06 -4.24 -1.52
N SER A 59 -5.19 -2.96 -1.88
CA SER A 59 -6.47 -2.26 -1.83
C SER A 59 -6.61 -1.36 -3.06
N PRO A 60 -7.73 -1.44 -3.79
CA PRO A 60 -8.03 -0.54 -4.90
C PRO A 60 -8.44 0.85 -4.37
N LYS A 61 -8.32 1.88 -5.21
CA LYS A 61 -8.88 3.21 -4.93
C LYS A 61 -10.38 3.14 -4.61
N SER A 62 -10.87 4.06 -3.79
CA SER A 62 -12.23 4.04 -3.24
C SER A 62 -13.33 4.02 -4.31
N ARG A 63 -13.07 4.52 -5.53
CA ARG A 63 -14.01 4.44 -6.67
C ARG A 63 -14.45 3.01 -7.01
N ALA A 64 -13.65 1.99 -6.70
CA ALA A 64 -14.05 0.60 -6.91
C ALA A 64 -15.38 0.25 -6.22
N LYS A 65 -15.72 0.89 -5.10
CA LYS A 65 -16.95 0.60 -4.36
C LYS A 65 -18.22 1.01 -5.11
N THR A 66 -18.15 1.99 -6.01
CA THR A 66 -19.32 2.55 -6.72
C THR A 66 -19.40 2.12 -8.18
N MET A 67 -18.36 1.50 -8.72
CA MET A 67 -18.31 1.04 -10.11
C MET A 67 -18.99 -0.33 -10.30
N ALA A 68 -19.32 -0.69 -11.54
CA ALA A 68 -19.75 -2.03 -11.91
C ALA A 68 -18.59 -3.04 -11.84
N GLU A 69 -18.89 -4.32 -11.61
CA GLU A 69 -17.88 -5.37 -11.43
C GLU A 69 -16.91 -5.49 -12.62
N SER A 70 -17.42 -5.33 -13.85
CA SER A 70 -16.61 -5.35 -15.09
C SER A 70 -15.50 -4.29 -15.10
N ASP A 71 -15.72 -3.17 -14.43
CA ASP A 71 -14.81 -2.01 -14.44
C ASP A 71 -13.94 -1.99 -13.19
N ARG A 72 -14.42 -2.53 -12.07
CA ARG A 72 -13.67 -2.65 -10.80
C ARG A 72 -12.33 -3.35 -10.99
N ARG A 73 -12.27 -4.35 -11.88
CA ARG A 73 -11.06 -5.12 -12.14
C ARG A 73 -9.90 -4.28 -12.70
N TYR A 74 -10.21 -3.14 -13.31
CA TYR A 74 -9.23 -2.17 -13.86
C TYR A 74 -8.98 -0.98 -12.93
N VAL A 75 -9.60 -0.96 -11.74
CA VAL A 75 -9.29 0.07 -10.75
C VAL A 75 -7.93 -0.24 -10.16
N ASP A 76 -7.07 0.76 -10.24
CA ASP A 76 -5.73 0.74 -9.68
C ASP A 76 -5.75 1.04 -8.17
N GLY A 77 -4.68 0.64 -7.50
CA GLY A 77 -4.52 0.81 -6.06
C GLY A 77 -3.08 0.69 -5.60
N CYS A 78 -2.94 0.41 -4.31
CA CYS A 78 -1.66 0.21 -3.66
C CYS A 78 -1.51 -1.24 -3.24
N ALA A 79 -0.28 -1.77 -3.35
CA ALA A 79 0.08 -3.11 -2.88
C ALA A 79 1.32 -3.06 -1.99
N ILE A 80 1.37 -3.94 -1.00
CA ILE A 80 2.56 -4.21 -0.19
C ILE A 80 2.84 -5.71 -0.28
N PHE A 81 4.07 -6.06 -0.66
CA PHE A 81 4.59 -7.43 -0.61
C PHE A 81 5.70 -7.53 0.42
N TYR A 82 5.83 -8.69 1.06
CA TYR A 82 6.86 -8.96 2.06
C TYR A 82 7.34 -10.41 1.97
N ARG A 83 8.64 -10.64 2.22
CA ARG A 83 9.20 -12.00 2.26
C ARG A 83 8.64 -12.77 3.45
N THR A 84 7.93 -13.85 3.18
CA THR A 84 7.26 -14.65 4.23
C THR A 84 8.23 -15.35 5.17
N ALA A 85 9.47 -15.61 4.72
CA ALA A 85 10.53 -16.14 5.56
C ALA A 85 10.97 -15.13 6.64
N LYS A 86 10.87 -13.82 6.35
CA LYS A 86 11.37 -12.73 7.21
C LYS A 86 10.27 -12.04 8.00
N PHE A 87 9.03 -12.05 7.49
CA PHE A 87 7.92 -11.33 8.09
C PHE A 87 6.64 -12.16 8.17
N SER A 88 5.80 -11.86 9.16
CA SER A 88 4.40 -12.24 9.25
C SER A 88 3.54 -10.98 9.18
N LEU A 89 2.45 -11.01 8.42
CA LEU A 89 1.43 -9.96 8.51
C LEU A 89 0.61 -10.17 9.78
N VAL A 90 0.49 -9.12 10.58
CA VAL A 90 -0.34 -9.11 11.80
C VAL A 90 -1.67 -8.45 11.52
N TYR A 91 -1.64 -7.25 10.92
CA TYR A 91 -2.83 -6.50 10.51
C TYR A 91 -2.54 -5.69 9.24
N ASP A 92 -3.55 -5.51 8.41
CA ASP A 92 -3.56 -4.51 7.34
C ASP A 92 -4.59 -3.41 7.64
N HIS A 93 -4.41 -2.26 7.00
CA HIS A 93 -5.29 -1.12 7.16
C HIS A 93 -5.37 -0.27 5.89
N LEU A 94 -6.57 -0.17 5.34
CA LEU A 94 -6.91 0.72 4.24
C LEU A 94 -7.27 2.11 4.78
N ILE A 95 -6.62 3.13 4.24
CA ILE A 95 -6.81 4.53 4.59
C ILE A 95 -7.50 5.22 3.41
N GLU A 96 -8.76 5.59 3.57
CA GLU A 96 -9.57 6.25 2.53
C GLU A 96 -9.66 7.75 2.80
N PHE A 97 -8.86 8.54 2.09
CA PHE A 97 -8.75 9.98 2.36
C PHE A 97 -10.07 10.72 2.16
N ASN A 98 -10.93 10.28 1.25
CA ASN A 98 -12.26 10.87 1.08
C ASN A 98 -13.18 10.65 2.28
N GLN A 99 -13.14 9.47 2.91
CA GLN A 99 -13.93 9.17 4.10
C GLN A 99 -13.42 9.96 5.30
N LEU A 100 -12.10 10.07 5.45
CA LEU A 100 -11.49 10.90 6.49
C LEU A 100 -11.82 12.38 6.27
N ALA A 101 -11.78 12.85 5.01
CA ALA A 101 -12.18 14.20 4.67
C ALA A 101 -13.64 14.47 5.01
N LEU A 102 -14.55 13.54 4.72
CA LEU A 102 -15.96 13.66 5.07
C LEU A 102 -16.17 13.71 6.59
N ALA A 103 -15.47 12.87 7.35
CA ALA A 103 -15.57 12.83 8.81
C ALA A 103 -15.00 14.08 9.50
N ASN A 104 -14.01 14.75 8.87
CA ASN A 104 -13.33 15.93 9.41
C ASN A 104 -13.71 17.23 8.68
N ALA A 105 -14.84 17.25 7.96
CA ALA A 105 -15.22 18.38 7.11
C ALA A 105 -15.97 19.50 7.84
N GLU A 106 -16.26 19.32 9.14
CA GLU A 106 -17.10 20.25 9.90
C GLU A 106 -16.54 21.69 9.84
N GLY A 107 -17.34 22.60 9.27
CA GLY A 107 -16.95 24.01 9.11
C GLY A 107 -15.96 24.31 7.98
N SER A 108 -15.64 23.35 7.10
CA SER A 108 -14.70 23.55 5.98
C SER A 108 -15.28 23.12 4.63
N ASP A 109 -15.70 24.09 3.83
CA ASP A 109 -16.15 23.87 2.45
C ASP A 109 -15.01 23.33 1.57
N ASP A 110 -13.77 23.74 1.81
CA ASP A 110 -12.60 23.26 1.07
C ASP A 110 -12.36 21.76 1.29
N MET A 111 -12.57 21.26 2.51
CA MET A 111 -12.50 19.82 2.81
C MET A 111 -13.52 19.02 1.99
N LEU A 112 -14.76 19.51 1.90
CA LEU A 112 -15.83 18.85 1.14
C LEU A 112 -15.60 18.95 -0.38
N ASN A 113 -15.27 20.14 -0.88
CA ASN A 113 -15.24 20.39 -2.32
C ASN A 113 -13.94 19.91 -2.97
N ARG A 114 -12.80 20.03 -2.27
CA ARG A 114 -11.48 19.78 -2.86
C ARG A 114 -10.90 18.43 -2.46
N VAL A 115 -10.99 18.05 -1.19
CA VAL A 115 -10.36 16.83 -0.64
C VAL A 115 -11.27 15.60 -0.72
N MET A 116 -12.52 15.69 -0.22
CA MET A 116 -13.46 14.57 -0.17
C MET A 116 -13.77 14.01 -1.57
N THR A 117 -13.75 14.86 -2.60
CA THR A 117 -13.98 14.45 -4.00
C THR A 117 -12.84 13.64 -4.62
N LYS A 118 -11.76 13.33 -3.89
CA LYS A 118 -10.59 12.60 -4.39
C LYS A 118 -10.53 11.20 -3.79
N ASP A 119 -10.45 10.19 -4.64
CA ASP A 119 -10.53 8.76 -4.30
C ASP A 119 -9.17 8.10 -4.00
N ASN A 120 -8.15 8.93 -3.75
CA ASN A 120 -6.81 8.49 -3.36
C ASN A 120 -6.85 7.71 -2.05
N ILE A 121 -5.90 6.78 -1.89
CA ILE A 121 -5.82 5.90 -0.72
C ILE A 121 -4.40 5.76 -0.19
N GLY A 122 -4.32 5.36 1.08
CA GLY A 122 -3.14 4.75 1.70
C GLY A 122 -3.41 3.28 2.06
N LEU A 123 -2.35 2.49 2.15
CA LEU A 123 -2.37 1.11 2.63
C LEU A 123 -1.24 0.92 3.63
N ALA A 124 -1.57 0.41 4.81
CA ALA A 124 -0.61 0.09 5.84
C ALA A 124 -0.63 -1.40 6.19
N ALA A 125 0.53 -1.95 6.52
CA ALA A 125 0.73 -3.30 7.00
C ALA A 125 1.53 -3.26 8.30
N LEU A 126 0.95 -3.77 9.39
CA LEU A 126 1.71 -4.11 10.59
C LEU A 126 2.29 -5.51 10.39
N LEU A 127 3.59 -5.56 10.17
CA LEU A 127 4.37 -6.78 10.05
C LEU A 127 5.03 -7.11 11.38
N GLU A 128 5.36 -8.39 11.57
CA GLU A 128 6.23 -8.86 12.64
C GLU A 128 7.48 -9.50 12.04
N THR A 129 8.65 -9.15 12.56
CA THR A 129 9.91 -9.77 12.15
C THR A 129 10.04 -11.22 12.63
N LYS A 130 10.69 -12.05 11.81
CA LYS A 130 11.10 -13.41 12.12
C LYS A 130 12.62 -13.48 12.22
N GLU A 131 13.15 -14.62 12.66
CA GLU A 131 14.61 -14.85 12.77
C GLU A 131 15.37 -14.51 11.49
N ALA A 132 14.83 -14.88 10.32
CA ALA A 132 15.49 -14.64 9.04
C ALA A 132 15.55 -13.15 8.65
N ALA A 133 14.81 -12.25 9.31
CA ALA A 133 14.94 -10.81 9.09
C ALA A 133 16.31 -10.29 9.57
N TRP A 134 16.94 -10.99 10.50
CA TRP A 134 18.18 -10.58 11.17
C TRP A 134 19.42 -11.31 10.65
N SER A 135 19.29 -12.15 9.63
CA SER A 135 20.37 -13.01 9.13
C SER A 135 21.55 -12.24 8.54
N ASN A 136 21.32 -11.03 8.03
CA ASN A 136 22.32 -10.20 7.36
C ASN A 136 22.92 -9.11 8.30
N GLY A 137 22.61 -9.14 9.60
CA GLY A 137 23.01 -8.11 10.55
C GLY A 137 23.42 -8.66 11.92
N ILE A 138 23.51 -7.78 12.90
CA ILE A 138 23.73 -8.17 14.30
C ILE A 138 22.46 -8.87 14.77
N ARG A 139 22.57 -10.15 15.15
CA ARG A 139 21.45 -10.88 15.72
C ARG A 139 21.01 -10.18 17.02
N PRO A 140 19.73 -9.77 17.12
CA PRO A 140 19.24 -9.18 18.35
C PRO A 140 19.17 -10.24 19.44
N ASP A 141 18.94 -9.79 20.68
CA ASP A 141 18.61 -10.69 21.78
C ASP A 141 17.39 -11.57 21.40
N PRO A 142 17.29 -12.83 21.87
CA PRO A 142 16.12 -13.68 21.59
C PRO A 142 14.77 -13.02 21.89
N SER A 143 14.69 -12.15 22.90
CA SER A 143 13.48 -11.37 23.25
C SER A 143 13.11 -10.30 22.20
N GLN A 144 14.05 -9.95 21.32
CA GLN A 144 13.95 -8.91 20.31
C GLN A 144 13.86 -9.45 18.88
N ILE A 145 13.70 -10.76 18.69
CA ILE A 145 13.53 -11.37 17.35
C ILE A 145 12.21 -10.94 16.72
N HIS A 146 11.15 -10.88 17.53
CA HIS A 146 9.78 -10.62 17.11
C HIS A 146 9.38 -9.17 17.39
N GLN A 147 9.72 -8.28 16.46
CA GLN A 147 9.45 -6.85 16.56
C GLN A 147 8.36 -6.43 15.57
N PRO A 148 7.47 -5.53 15.99
CA PRO A 148 6.50 -4.90 15.09
C PRO A 148 7.22 -3.96 14.12
N LEU A 149 6.84 -4.02 12.84
CA LEU A 149 7.28 -3.09 11.80
C LEU A 149 6.05 -2.59 11.04
N LEU A 150 5.82 -1.29 11.06
CA LEU A 150 4.74 -0.68 10.30
C LEU A 150 5.26 -0.23 8.93
N VAL A 151 4.69 -0.78 7.87
CA VAL A 151 4.97 -0.40 6.48
C VAL A 151 3.75 0.32 5.94
N CYS A 152 3.96 1.46 5.29
CA CYS A 152 2.88 2.23 4.68
C CYS A 152 3.25 2.64 3.26
N THR A 153 2.25 2.63 2.38
CA THR A 153 2.33 3.15 1.00
C THR A 153 1.09 3.99 0.72
N ALA A 154 1.22 5.05 -0.08
CA ALA A 154 0.09 5.88 -0.46
C ALA A 154 0.26 6.40 -1.89
N HIS A 155 -0.87 6.59 -2.57
CA HIS A 155 -0.91 7.23 -3.88
C HIS A 155 -1.69 8.54 -3.76
N ILE A 156 -0.97 9.61 -3.45
CA ILE A 156 -1.48 10.98 -3.23
C ILE A 156 -1.96 11.60 -4.55
N HIS A 157 -2.84 12.60 -4.45
CA HIS A 157 -3.38 13.31 -5.60
C HIS A 157 -2.28 13.88 -6.53
N TRP A 158 -2.49 13.79 -7.84
CA TRP A 158 -1.46 14.08 -8.85
C TRP A 158 -1.42 15.56 -9.26
N ASP A 159 -2.58 16.24 -9.33
CA ASP A 159 -2.71 17.55 -9.97
C ASP A 159 -1.80 18.61 -9.31
N PRO A 160 -0.88 19.24 -10.05
CA PRO A 160 0.01 20.28 -9.51
C PRO A 160 -0.70 21.46 -8.84
N GLN A 161 -1.93 21.79 -9.24
CA GLN A 161 -2.70 22.91 -8.71
C GLN A 161 -3.35 22.63 -7.34
N TYR A 162 -3.29 21.38 -6.87
CA TYR A 162 -3.94 20.92 -5.65
C TYR A 162 -2.92 20.57 -4.56
N CYS A 163 -1.93 21.45 -4.33
CA CYS A 163 -0.90 21.25 -3.30
C CYS A 163 -1.48 21.14 -1.88
N ASP A 164 -2.58 21.86 -1.62
CA ASP A 164 -3.38 21.80 -0.41
C ASP A 164 -3.98 20.41 -0.18
N VAL A 165 -4.58 19.80 -1.20
CA VAL A 165 -5.13 18.44 -1.12
C VAL A 165 -4.03 17.43 -0.83
N LYS A 166 -2.87 17.57 -1.49
CA LYS A 166 -1.72 16.66 -1.27
C LYS A 166 -1.22 16.76 0.18
N LEU A 167 -1.14 17.97 0.72
CA LEU A 167 -0.73 18.20 2.09
C LEU A 167 -1.74 17.59 3.06
N VAL A 168 -3.03 17.86 2.89
CA VAL A 168 -4.09 17.32 3.76
C VAL A 168 -4.12 15.80 3.72
N GLN A 169 -4.05 15.18 2.53
CA GLN A 169 -3.98 13.72 2.40
C GLN A 169 -2.76 13.14 3.14
N THR A 170 -1.61 13.82 3.07
CA THR A 170 -0.41 13.39 3.80
C THR A 170 -0.59 13.54 5.31
N MET A 171 -1.22 14.61 5.79
CA MET A 171 -1.52 14.79 7.21
C MET A 171 -2.48 13.71 7.73
N MET A 172 -3.55 13.42 6.97
CA MET A 172 -4.48 12.33 7.29
C MET A 172 -3.77 10.98 7.34
N LEU A 173 -2.91 10.68 6.36
CA LEU A 173 -2.10 9.47 6.33
C LEU A 173 -1.28 9.33 7.62
N MET A 174 -0.55 10.38 8.00
CA MET A 174 0.30 10.35 9.19
C MET A 174 -0.52 10.19 10.48
N ASN A 175 -1.71 10.79 10.56
CA ASN A 175 -2.58 10.64 11.72
C ASN A 175 -3.12 9.20 11.82
N GLU A 176 -3.67 8.65 10.75
CA GLU A 176 -4.20 7.28 10.75
C GLU A 176 -3.11 6.24 11.03
N VAL A 177 -1.92 6.41 10.45
CA VAL A 177 -0.77 5.52 10.69
C VAL A 177 -0.37 5.55 12.17
N LYS A 178 -0.35 6.73 12.79
CA LYS A 178 -0.07 6.91 14.21
C LYS A 178 -1.13 6.19 15.07
N ASP A 179 -2.40 6.45 14.80
CA ASP A 179 -3.52 5.89 15.58
C ASP A 179 -3.60 4.37 15.42
N PHE A 180 -3.45 3.86 14.20
CA PHE A 180 -3.36 2.44 13.90
C PHE A 180 -2.23 1.76 14.66
N PHE A 181 -1.03 2.36 14.67
CA PHE A 181 0.11 1.82 15.41
C PHE A 181 -0.18 1.74 16.91
N PHE A 182 -0.64 2.82 17.54
CA PHE A 182 -0.89 2.86 18.98
C PHE A 182 -1.97 1.87 19.41
N VAL A 183 -3.08 1.81 18.67
CA VAL A 183 -4.19 0.90 18.99
C VAL A 183 -3.74 -0.55 18.82
N LYS A 184 -3.20 -0.92 17.66
CA LYS A 184 -2.91 -2.33 17.36
C LYS A 184 -1.69 -2.87 18.10
N LEU A 185 -0.68 -2.04 18.36
CA LEU A 185 0.47 -2.47 19.16
C LEU A 185 0.06 -2.77 20.60
N SER A 186 -0.79 -1.92 21.19
CA SER A 186 -1.30 -2.12 22.55
C SER A 186 -2.06 -3.46 22.65
N PHE A 187 -2.93 -3.77 21.68
CA PHE A 187 -3.63 -5.05 21.62
C PHE A 187 -2.68 -6.24 21.39
N SER A 188 -1.70 -6.11 20.50
CA SER A 188 -0.74 -7.19 20.21
C SER A 188 0.18 -7.49 21.39
N LEU A 189 0.56 -6.50 22.20
CA LEU A 189 1.37 -6.70 23.39
C LEU A 189 0.56 -7.30 24.54
N PHE A 190 -0.73 -6.96 24.65
CA PHE A 190 -1.60 -7.49 25.71
C PHE A 190 -1.91 -8.98 25.51
N ASN A 191 -2.07 -9.44 24.27
CA ASN A 191 -2.34 -10.86 23.96
C ASN A 191 -1.10 -11.78 24.02
N ARG A 192 0.09 -11.26 24.34
CA ARG A 192 1.33 -12.05 24.54
C ARG A 192 1.64 -12.38 26.00
N LYS A 193 0.74 -12.02 26.93
CA LYS A 193 0.78 -12.46 28.33
C LYS A 193 -0.24 -13.59 28.54
#